data_AF-A0A972MP25-F1
#
_entry.id   AF-A0A972MP25-F1
#
_cell.length_a   1.000
_cell.length_b   1.000
_cell.length_c   1.000
_cell.angle_alpha   90.00
_cell.angle_beta   90.00
_cell.angle_gamma   90.00
#
_symmetry.space_group_name_H-M   'P 1'
#
loop_
_entity.id
_entity.type
_entity.pdbx_description
1 polymer ?
#
loop_
_entity_poly.entity_id
_entity_poly.type
_entity_poly.pdbx_seq_one_letter_code
_entity_poly.pdbx_strand_id
1 'polypeptide(L)'
;METLNIVCPNCLAINRIPKKDHYNKANCGKCGYNLLDTHPIELDPTNFEVMITKNDIPVIVDFWAPWCGPCRMMAPNFEAAAAEFPLKARFAKVNTEEYPQLAQPFGIRGIPTMIAFKHGRELDRASGALSAPQIVQWVSQFV
;
A
#
# COMPACT_ATOMS: atom_id res chain seq x y z
N MET A 1 -24.98 -8.08 -3.72
CA MET A 1 -23.73 -7.71 -4.42
C MET A 1 -22.68 -7.44 -3.36
N GLU A 2 -21.56 -8.15 -3.39
CA GLU A 2 -20.45 -7.91 -2.45
C GLU A 2 -19.83 -6.53 -2.74
N THR A 3 -19.46 -5.81 -1.67
CA THR A 3 -18.89 -4.46 -1.77
C THR A 3 -17.63 -4.38 -0.94
N LEU A 4 -16.65 -3.61 -1.41
CA LEU A 4 -15.41 -3.30 -0.72
C LEU A 4 -15.46 -1.90 -0.14
N ASN A 5 -14.93 -1.72 1.07
CA ASN A 5 -14.59 -0.44 1.64
C ASN A 5 -13.16 -0.08 1.21
N ILE A 6 -13.03 1.04 0.51
CA ILE A 6 -11.76 1.55 -0.01
C ILE A 6 -11.54 2.94 0.56
N VAL A 7 -10.43 3.12 1.27
CA VAL A 7 -10.04 4.43 1.81
C VAL A 7 -9.47 5.27 0.67
N CYS A 8 -9.99 6.48 0.51
CA CYS A 8 -9.45 7.45 -0.45
C CYS A 8 -8.11 7.98 0.06
N PRO A 9 -7.00 7.83 -0.69
CA PRO A 9 -5.70 8.28 -0.22
C PRO A 9 -5.59 9.82 -0.11
N ASN A 10 -6.44 10.55 -0.85
CA ASN A 10 -6.40 12.02 -0.85
C ASN A 10 -7.18 12.67 0.31
N CYS A 11 -8.27 12.06 0.79
CA CYS A 11 -9.14 12.70 1.80
C CYS A 11 -9.61 11.78 2.92
N LEU A 12 -9.13 10.53 2.94
CA LEU A 12 -9.39 9.50 3.93
C LEU A 12 -10.87 9.07 4.04
N ALA A 13 -11.74 9.55 3.16
CA ALA A 13 -13.12 9.07 3.09
C ALA A 13 -13.15 7.58 2.70
N ILE A 14 -13.99 6.81 3.40
CA ILE A 14 -14.24 5.41 3.08
C ILE A 14 -15.30 5.36 1.98
N ASN A 15 -14.95 4.73 0.87
CA ASN A 15 -15.82 4.59 -0.30
C ASN A 15 -16.28 3.14 -0.40
N ARG A 16 -17.59 2.94 -0.51
CA ARG A 16 -18.18 1.62 -0.75
C ARG A 16 -18.23 1.35 -2.25
N ILE A 17 -17.41 0.44 -2.73
CA ILE A 17 -17.26 0.12 -4.16
C ILE A 17 -17.78 -1.30 -4.42
N PRO A 18 -18.60 -1.55 -5.46
CA PRO A 18 -18.96 -2.92 -5.84
C PRO A 18 -17.71 -3.74 -6.16
N LYS A 19 -17.60 -4.96 -5.64
CA LYS A 19 -16.49 -5.86 -5.97
C LYS A 19 -16.65 -6.36 -7.41
N LYS A 20 -15.63 -6.17 -8.25
CA LYS A 20 -15.59 -6.54 -9.68
C LYS A 20 -14.17 -6.92 -10.07
N ASP A 21 -14.02 -7.70 -11.14
CA ASP A 21 -12.70 -8.04 -11.69
C ASP A 21 -12.01 -6.82 -12.33
N HIS A 22 -12.80 -5.93 -12.91
CA HIS A 22 -12.33 -4.73 -13.61
C HIS A 22 -13.22 -3.50 -13.34
N TYR A 23 -12.58 -2.34 -13.35
CA TYR A 23 -13.20 -1.03 -13.11
C TYR A 23 -12.81 -0.05 -14.22
N ASN A 24 -13.80 0.49 -14.92
CA ASN A 24 -13.55 1.57 -15.89
C ASN A 24 -13.48 2.95 -15.22
N LYS A 25 -14.09 3.08 -14.04
CA LYS A 25 -14.12 4.30 -13.24
C LYS A 25 -14.37 3.96 -11.78
N ALA A 26 -13.59 4.56 -10.89
CA ALA A 26 -13.86 4.57 -9.46
C ALA A 26 -13.34 5.88 -8.89
N ASN A 27 -14.23 6.79 -8.50
CA ASN A 27 -13.86 8.08 -7.92
C ASN A 27 -14.32 8.13 -6.47
N CYS A 28 -13.57 8.85 -5.64
CA CYS A 28 -13.99 9.16 -4.29
C CYS A 28 -15.27 9.99 -4.32
N GLY A 29 -16.31 9.55 -3.62
CA GLY A 29 -17.58 10.28 -3.54
C GLY A 29 -17.49 11.60 -2.77
N LYS A 30 -16.42 11.81 -1.96
CA LYS A 30 -16.21 13.03 -1.18
C LYS A 30 -15.38 14.09 -1.93
N CYS A 31 -14.23 13.71 -2.49
CA CYS A 31 -13.29 14.66 -3.11
C CYS A 31 -13.06 14.46 -4.61
N GLY A 32 -13.68 13.46 -5.23
CA GLY A 32 -13.56 13.18 -6.67
C GLY A 32 -12.26 12.50 -7.10
N TYR A 33 -11.30 12.29 -6.20
CA TYR A 33 -10.02 11.63 -6.50
C TYR A 33 -10.20 10.25 -7.17
N ASN A 34 -9.35 9.94 -8.16
CA ASN A 34 -9.39 8.68 -8.88
C ASN A 34 -8.87 7.53 -8.00
N LEU A 35 -9.76 6.65 -7.53
CA LEU A 35 -9.40 5.50 -6.70
C LEU A 35 -8.68 4.39 -7.47
N LEU A 36 -8.69 4.45 -8.81
CA LEU A 36 -7.89 3.58 -9.69
C LEU A 36 -6.44 4.06 -9.84
N ASP A 37 -6.08 5.20 -9.26
CA ASP A 37 -4.68 5.61 -9.17
C ASP A 37 -3.92 4.61 -8.30
N THR A 38 -2.89 4.01 -8.90
CA THR A 38 -2.04 2.97 -8.31
C THR A 38 -0.72 3.51 -7.79
N HIS A 39 -0.42 4.80 -7.93
CA HIS A 39 0.83 5.35 -7.41
C HIS A 39 0.95 5.05 -5.90
N PRO A 40 2.12 4.56 -5.44
CA PRO A 40 2.38 4.37 -4.03
C PRO A 40 2.16 5.66 -3.26
N ILE A 41 1.38 5.57 -2.19
CA ILE A 41 1.07 6.71 -1.34
C ILE A 41 2.10 6.80 -0.22
N GLU A 42 2.51 8.01 0.16
CA GLU A 42 3.33 8.19 1.36
C GLU A 42 2.42 8.16 2.60
N LEU A 43 2.81 7.36 3.59
CA LEU A 43 2.12 7.24 4.86
C LEU A 43 2.85 8.03 5.94
N ASP A 44 2.05 8.70 6.75
CA ASP A 44 2.46 9.53 7.87
C ASP A 44 1.55 9.20 9.09
N PRO A 45 1.82 9.77 10.27
CA PRO A 45 1.02 9.51 11.47
C PRO A 45 -0.47 9.87 11.35
N THR A 46 -0.85 10.72 10.40
CA THR A 46 -2.23 11.16 10.21
C THR A 46 -3.06 10.19 9.38
N ASN A 47 -2.41 9.39 8.51
CA ASN A 47 -3.10 8.52 7.56
C ASN A 47 -2.80 7.02 7.76
N PHE A 48 -1.72 6.65 8.43
CA PHE A 48 -1.22 5.27 8.47
C PHE A 48 -2.27 4.28 8.99
N GLU A 49 -2.83 4.55 10.17
CA GLU A 49 -3.78 3.64 10.84
C GLU A 49 -5.05 3.43 10.00
N VAL A 50 -5.66 4.51 9.49
CA VAL A 50 -6.88 4.39 8.70
C VAL A 50 -6.63 3.62 7.40
N MET A 51 -5.48 3.84 6.75
CA MET A 51 -5.14 3.14 5.52
C MET A 51 -5.02 1.63 5.74
N ILE A 52 -4.27 1.18 6.76
CA ILE A 52 -4.04 -0.25 6.96
C ILE A 52 -5.23 -1.00 7.61
N THR A 53 -6.11 -0.28 8.34
CA THR A 53 -7.22 -0.91 9.07
C THR A 53 -8.56 -0.88 8.35
N LYS A 54 -8.83 0.17 7.55
CA LYS A 54 -10.17 0.41 6.95
C LYS A 54 -10.29 0.07 5.48
N ASN A 55 -9.20 -0.37 4.82
CA ASN A 55 -9.29 -0.97 3.49
C ASN A 55 -9.67 -2.46 3.60
N ASP A 56 -10.61 -2.90 2.76
CA ASP A 56 -10.94 -4.33 2.61
C ASP A 56 -9.93 -5.08 1.72
N ILE A 57 -9.19 -4.35 0.90
CA ILE A 57 -8.07 -4.86 0.10
C ILE A 57 -6.77 -4.84 0.92
N PRO A 58 -5.81 -5.74 0.65
CA PRO A 58 -4.50 -5.69 1.29
C PRO A 58 -3.79 -4.36 1.01
N VAL A 59 -3.07 -3.86 2.02
CA VAL A 59 -2.20 -2.69 1.92
C VAL A 59 -0.76 -3.14 2.03
N ILE A 60 -0.01 -2.95 0.94
CA ILE A 60 1.39 -3.29 0.83
C ILE A 60 2.21 -2.05 1.19
N VAL A 61 2.94 -2.11 2.29
CA VAL A 61 3.73 -0.98 2.82
C VAL A 61 5.21 -1.26 2.68
N ASP A 62 5.93 -0.43 1.93
CA ASP A 62 7.39 -0.39 1.87
C ASP A 62 7.96 0.54 2.95
N PHE A 63 8.66 -0.03 3.92
CA PHE A 63 9.42 0.71 4.92
C PHE A 63 10.80 1.03 4.36
N TRP A 64 11.06 2.32 4.13
CA TRP A 64 12.21 2.80 3.38
C TRP A 64 12.88 4.03 4.03
N ALA A 65 13.96 4.51 3.43
CA ALA A 65 14.58 5.80 3.77
C ALA A 65 15.34 6.38 2.55
N PRO A 66 15.49 7.70 2.42
CA PRO A 66 16.09 8.32 1.22
C PRO A 66 17.57 8.01 1.05
N TRP A 67 18.32 7.84 2.15
CA TRP A 67 19.75 7.50 2.11
C TRP A 67 20.01 6.03 1.74
N CYS A 68 19.01 5.15 1.85
CA CYS A 68 19.13 3.72 1.57
C CYS A 68 19.22 3.43 0.06
N GLY A 69 20.41 3.03 -0.41
CA GLY A 69 20.65 2.67 -1.82
C GLY A 69 19.69 1.61 -2.37
N PRO A 70 19.56 0.43 -1.73
CA PRO A 70 18.60 -0.60 -2.16
C PRO A 70 17.14 -0.12 -2.20
N CYS A 71 16.73 0.76 -1.28
CA CYS A 71 15.40 1.35 -1.27
C CYS A 71 15.16 2.21 -2.53
N ARG A 72 16.13 3.06 -2.89
CA ARG A 72 16.05 3.86 -4.13
C ARG A 72 15.99 2.99 -5.38
N MET A 73 16.70 1.85 -5.40
CA MET A 73 16.61 0.89 -6.52
C MET A 73 15.25 0.19 -6.58
N MET A 74 14.62 -0.09 -5.43
CA MET A 74 13.33 -0.77 -5.37
C MET A 74 12.15 0.15 -5.70
N ALA A 75 12.25 1.46 -5.44
CA ALA A 75 11.16 2.42 -5.68
C ALA A 75 10.48 2.30 -7.07
N PRO A 76 11.19 2.32 -8.22
CA PRO A 76 10.55 2.16 -9.53
C PRO A 76 9.95 0.76 -9.73
N ASN A 77 10.53 -0.28 -9.11
CA ASN A 77 9.97 -1.63 -9.15
C ASN A 77 8.66 -1.73 -8.36
N PHE A 78 8.58 -1.03 -7.24
CA PHE A 78 7.40 -0.96 -6.39
C PHE A 78 6.25 -0.22 -7.09
N GLU A 79 6.55 0.90 -7.75
CA GLU A 79 5.59 1.63 -8.59
C GLU A 79 5.09 0.78 -9.76
N ALA A 80 5.99 0.09 -10.47
CA ALA A 80 5.62 -0.79 -11.57
C ALA A 80 4.73 -1.96 -11.10
N ALA A 81 5.05 -2.58 -9.96
CA ALA A 81 4.23 -3.64 -9.39
C ALA A 81 2.84 -3.12 -8.97
N ALA A 82 2.75 -1.89 -8.44
CA ALA A 82 1.48 -1.30 -8.00
C ALA A 82 0.46 -1.17 -9.14
N ALA A 83 0.93 -0.91 -10.36
CA ALA A 83 0.09 -0.78 -11.56
C ALA A 83 -0.72 -2.05 -11.89
N GLU A 84 -0.28 -3.23 -11.43
CA GLU A 84 -0.95 -4.51 -11.68
C GLU A 84 -2.16 -4.76 -10.76
N PHE A 85 -2.33 -3.96 -9.70
CA PHE A 85 -3.32 -4.22 -8.65
C PHE A 85 -4.35 -3.10 -8.39
N PRO A 86 -4.90 -2.40 -9.42
CA PRO A 86 -5.90 -1.36 -9.21
C PRO A 86 -7.12 -1.92 -8.48
N LEU A 87 -7.40 -1.38 -7.28
CA LEU A 87 -8.46 -1.86 -6.36
C LEU A 87 -8.38 -3.35 -5.98
N LYS A 88 -7.22 -4.00 -6.17
CA LYS A 88 -6.93 -5.34 -5.67
C LYS A 88 -5.96 -5.30 -4.49
N ALA A 89 -4.99 -4.38 -4.52
CA ALA A 89 -4.11 -4.06 -3.41
C ALA A 89 -3.79 -2.56 -3.42
N ARG A 90 -3.49 -1.98 -2.25
CA ARG A 90 -3.04 -0.60 -2.13
C ARG A 90 -1.55 -0.60 -1.83
N PHE A 91 -0.76 0.13 -2.63
CA PHE A 91 0.66 0.27 -2.40
C PHE A 91 0.92 1.58 -1.65
N ALA A 92 1.81 1.52 -0.67
CA ALA A 92 2.09 2.61 0.23
C ALA A 92 3.53 2.54 0.74
N LYS A 93 4.06 3.65 1.23
CA LYS A 93 5.45 3.79 1.67
C LYS A 93 5.51 4.50 3.01
N VAL A 94 6.43 4.09 3.87
CA VAL A 94 6.74 4.77 5.14
C VAL A 94 8.21 5.14 5.12
N ASN A 95 8.50 6.44 5.19
CA ASN A 95 9.86 6.91 5.44
C ASN A 95 10.19 6.68 6.92
N THR A 96 11.04 5.69 7.19
CA THR A 96 11.45 5.29 8.54
C THR A 96 12.41 6.28 9.22
N GLU A 97 13.06 7.15 8.44
CA GLU A 97 13.89 8.24 8.98
C GLU A 97 13.01 9.38 9.51
N GLU A 98 11.93 9.70 8.81
CA GLU A 98 11.01 10.78 9.17
C GLU A 98 9.96 10.34 10.20
N TYR A 99 9.49 9.10 10.09
CA TYR A 99 8.44 8.53 10.94
C TYR A 99 8.86 7.21 11.61
N PRO A 100 9.93 7.21 12.43
CA PRO A 100 10.42 5.99 13.10
C PRO A 100 9.35 5.32 13.97
N GLN A 101 8.44 6.09 14.56
CA GLN A 101 7.31 5.62 15.36
C GLN A 101 6.33 4.72 14.58
N LEU A 102 6.25 4.85 13.24
CA LEU A 102 5.42 3.98 12.41
C LEU A 102 6.09 2.64 12.12
N ALA A 103 7.42 2.57 12.19
CA ALA A 103 8.20 1.37 11.92
C ALA A 103 8.47 0.53 13.19
N GLN A 104 8.64 1.20 14.34
CA GLN A 104 8.97 0.55 15.62
C GLN A 104 8.02 -0.59 16.02
N PRO A 105 6.68 -0.45 15.94
CA PRO A 105 5.76 -1.52 16.35
C PRO A 105 5.90 -2.80 15.54
N PHE A 106 6.39 -2.71 14.30
CA PHE A 106 6.56 -3.86 13.40
C PHE A 106 7.96 -4.48 13.46
N GLY A 107 8.83 -3.95 14.33
CA GLY A 107 10.18 -4.46 14.53
C GLY A 107 11.03 -4.37 13.26
N ILE A 108 10.91 -3.30 12.48
CA ILE A 108 11.72 -3.09 11.28
C ILE A 108 13.20 -2.91 11.67
N ARG A 109 14.04 -3.90 11.35
CA ARG A 109 15.48 -3.93 11.66
C ARG A 109 16.38 -3.63 10.47
N GLY A 110 15.81 -3.60 9.27
CA GLY A 110 16.52 -3.36 8.02
C GLY A 110 15.55 -2.89 6.95
N ILE A 111 16.07 -2.11 6.01
CA ILE A 111 15.30 -1.51 4.92
C ILE A 111 15.98 -1.80 3.56
N PRO A 112 15.21 -1.96 2.46
CA PRO A 112 13.76 -1.93 2.45
C PRO A 112 13.16 -3.20 3.07
N THR A 113 12.03 -3.05 3.75
CA THR A 113 11.18 -4.17 4.19
C THR A 113 9.76 -3.86 3.77
N MET A 114 9.12 -4.80 3.08
CA MET A 114 7.71 -4.73 2.73
C MET A 114 6.88 -5.55 3.70
N ILE A 115 5.74 -5.02 4.12
CA ILE A 115 4.74 -5.76 4.90
C ILE A 115 3.39 -5.67 4.20
N ALA A 116 2.71 -6.81 4.09
CA ALA A 116 1.34 -6.88 3.62
C ALA A 116 0.40 -6.82 4.84
N PHE A 117 -0.47 -5.82 4.88
CA PHE A 117 -1.48 -5.66 5.92
C PHE A 117 -2.88 -5.96 5.38
N LYS A 118 -3.73 -6.55 6.22
CA LYS A 118 -5.19 -6.63 5.99
C LYS A 118 -5.93 -6.45 7.29
N HIS A 119 -6.79 -5.43 7.34
CA HIS A 119 -7.51 -5.02 8.56
C HIS A 119 -6.59 -4.83 9.77
N GLY A 120 -5.47 -4.13 9.57
CA GLY A 120 -4.47 -3.84 10.60
C GLY A 120 -3.61 -5.03 11.03
N ARG A 121 -3.85 -6.23 10.49
CA ARG A 121 -3.04 -7.42 10.76
C ARG A 121 -2.00 -7.61 9.68
N GLU A 122 -0.79 -7.93 10.09
CA GLU A 122 0.26 -8.40 9.21
C GLU A 122 -0.11 -9.78 8.65
N LEU A 123 -0.08 -9.92 7.32
CA LEU A 123 -0.27 -11.17 6.61
C LEU A 123 1.06 -11.88 6.38
N ASP A 124 2.04 -11.13 5.88
CA ASP A 124 3.39 -11.60 5.58
C ASP A 124 4.35 -10.40 5.43
N ARG A 125 5.66 -10.67 5.41
CA ARG A 125 6.70 -9.67 5.17
C ARG A 125 7.81 -10.18 4.26
N ALA A 126 8.39 -9.28 3.49
CA ALA A 126 9.57 -9.53 2.67
C ALA A 126 10.66 -8.50 3.00
N SER A 127 11.89 -8.96 3.25
CA SER A 127 13.03 -8.09 3.56
C SER A 127 14.04 -8.08 2.42
N GLY A 128 14.58 -6.90 2.13
CA GLY A 128 15.51 -6.68 1.03
C GLY A 128 14.81 -6.18 -0.25
N ALA A 129 15.61 -5.63 -1.16
CA ALA A 129 15.09 -5.09 -2.41
C ALA A 129 14.61 -6.21 -3.34
N LEU A 130 13.41 -6.05 -3.90
CA LEU A 130 12.82 -6.96 -4.88
C LEU A 130 12.67 -6.26 -6.24
N SER A 131 12.70 -7.06 -7.31
CA SER A 131 12.30 -6.62 -8.65
C SER A 131 10.77 -6.58 -8.77
N ALA A 132 10.24 -5.85 -9.76
CA ALA A 132 8.79 -5.74 -9.96
C ALA A 132 8.09 -7.11 -10.11
N PRO A 133 8.61 -8.08 -10.90
CA PRO A 133 7.99 -9.41 -10.99
C PRO A 133 7.96 -10.17 -9.66
N GLN A 134 8.99 -10.01 -8.82
CA GLN A 134 9.02 -10.64 -7.49
C GLN A 134 8.00 -10.00 -6.55
N ILE A 135 7.82 -8.67 -6.60
CA ILE A 135 6.80 -7.97 -5.83
C ILE A 135 5.41 -8.43 -6.28
N VAL A 136 5.15 -8.47 -7.60
CA VAL A 136 3.88 -8.97 -8.15
C VAL A 136 3.60 -10.40 -7.69
N GLN A 137 4.58 -11.30 -7.80
CA GLN A 137 4.44 -12.68 -7.36
C GLN A 137 4.13 -12.78 -5.86
N TRP A 138 4.78 -11.97 -5.03
CA TRP A 138 4.55 -11.97 -3.59
C TRP A 138 3.16 -11.41 -3.22
N VAL A 139 2.77 -10.26 -3.78
CA VAL A 139 1.46 -9.63 -3.55
C VAL A 139 0.30 -10.49 -4.03
N SER A 140 0.50 -11.26 -5.11
CA SER A 140 -0.52 -12.15 -5.68
C SER A 140 -1.03 -13.23 -4.72
N GLN A 141 -0.31 -13.49 -3.62
CA GLN A 141 -0.72 -14.46 -2.59
C GLN A 141 -1.83 -13.92 -1.67
N PHE A 142 -2.10 -12.61 -1.69
CA PHE A 142 -3.00 -11.94 -0.74
C PHE A 142 -4.27 -11.34 -1.37
N VAL A 143 -4.34 -11.30 -2.70
CA VAL A 143 -5.41 -10.65 -3.49
C VAL A 143 -6.46 -11.63 -3.98
#